data_AF-A0A645E6A3-F1
#
_entry.id   AF-A0A645E6A3-F1
#
_cell.length_a   1.000
_cell.length_b   1.000
_cell.length_c   1.000
_cell.angle_alpha   90.00
_cell.angle_beta   90.00
_cell.angle_gamma   90.00
#
_symmetry.space_group_name_H-M   'P 1'
#
loop_
_entity.id
_entity.type
_entity.pdbx_description
1 polymer ?
#
loop_
_entity_poly.entity_id
_entity_poly.type
_entity_poly.pdbx_seq_one_letter_code
_entity_poly.pdbx_strand_id
1 'polypeptide(L)'
;MFLPLLKATEGISDEFTEALKHSYELAHSNLSDEEALQKLGQGWYADETFALACFCILRYPDDYKKAVQTAVNITGDSDSVASVAGGILGTRLGIEEVPVSWTESLKERKILEEMVEPLIEKYLEVSKNEIRS
;
A
#
# COMPACT_ATOMS: atom_id res chain seq x y z
N MET A 1 12.37 -5.54 2.87
CA MET A 1 10.92 -5.79 2.95
C MET A 1 10.49 -7.00 2.11
N PHE A 2 10.98 -7.15 0.87
CA PHE A 2 10.52 -8.19 -0.06
C PHE A 2 10.75 -9.65 0.39
N LEU A 3 11.98 -10.04 0.75
CA LEU A 3 12.27 -11.44 1.10
C LEU A 3 11.50 -11.97 2.33
N PRO A 4 11.36 -11.21 3.43
CA PRO A 4 10.50 -11.63 4.55
C PRO A 4 9.04 -11.82 4.14
N LEU A 5 8.50 -10.94 3.29
CA LEU A 5 7.12 -11.05 2.81
C LEU A 5 6.93 -12.29 1.95
N LEU A 6 7.82 -12.53 0.98
CA LEU A 6 7.77 -13.72 0.12
C LEU A 6 7.82 -15.02 0.93
N LYS A 7 8.66 -15.07 1.97
CA LYS A 7 8.74 -16.21 2.89
C LYS A 7 7.45 -16.38 3.71
N ALA A 8 6.83 -15.29 4.13
CA ALA A 8 5.59 -15.33 4.90
C ALA A 8 4.38 -15.77 4.05
N THR A 9 4.44 -15.55 2.73
CA THR A 9 3.36 -15.88 1.80
C THR A 9 3.62 -17.15 0.97
N GLU A 10 4.77 -17.80 1.18
CA GLU A 10 5.16 -19.01 0.46
C GLU A 10 4.13 -20.13 0.65
N GLY A 11 3.70 -20.74 -0.46
CA GLY A 11 2.73 -21.85 -0.46
C GLY A 11 1.26 -21.44 -0.28
N ILE A 12 0.94 -20.13 -0.22
CA ILE A 12 -0.46 -19.66 -0.17
C ILE A 12 -1.10 -19.74 -1.56
N SER A 13 -0.44 -19.20 -2.58
CA SER A 13 -0.86 -19.22 -3.99
C SER A 13 0.36 -18.99 -4.88
N ASP A 14 0.44 -19.77 -5.95
CA ASP A 14 1.51 -19.64 -6.95
C ASP A 14 1.34 -18.32 -7.74
N GLU A 15 0.11 -17.98 -8.09
CA GLU A 15 -0.25 -16.73 -8.78
C GLU A 15 0.17 -15.51 -7.97
N PHE A 16 -0.18 -15.48 -6.68
CA PHE A 16 0.22 -14.40 -5.77
C PHE A 16 1.74 -14.30 -5.63
N THR A 17 2.41 -15.44 -5.54
CA THR A 17 3.88 -15.51 -5.42
C THR A 17 4.56 -14.95 -6.66
N GLU A 18 4.09 -15.32 -7.85
CA GLU A 18 4.64 -14.83 -9.12
C GLU A 18 4.32 -13.34 -9.35
N ALA A 19 3.09 -12.90 -9.03
CA ALA A 19 2.70 -11.49 -9.11
C ALA A 19 3.59 -10.61 -8.22
N LEU A 20 3.88 -11.07 -6.99
CA LEU A 20 4.73 -10.35 -6.05
C LEU A 20 6.19 -10.28 -6.54
N LYS A 21 6.76 -11.38 -7.07
CA LYS A 21 8.09 -11.39 -7.70
C LYS A 21 8.17 -10.43 -8.88
N HIS A 22 7.19 -10.50 -9.79
CA HIS A 22 7.14 -9.64 -10.97
C HIS A 22 7.04 -8.17 -10.58
N SER A 23 6.24 -7.84 -9.56
CA SER A 23 6.14 -6.48 -8.99
C SER A 23 7.50 -5.97 -8.50
N TYR A 24 8.24 -6.79 -7.75
CA TYR A 24 9.55 -6.41 -7.24
C TYR A 24 10.57 -6.18 -8.35
N GLU A 25 10.62 -7.05 -9.35
CA GLU A 25 11.51 -6.90 -10.51
C GLU A 25 11.19 -5.62 -11.28
N LEU A 26 9.91 -5.38 -11.57
CA LEU A 26 9.48 -4.20 -12.31
C LEU A 26 9.74 -2.91 -11.54
N ALA A 27 9.53 -2.88 -10.22
CA ALA A 27 9.79 -1.70 -9.38
C ALA A 27 11.26 -1.26 -9.38
N HIS A 28 12.20 -2.17 -9.65
CA HIS A 28 13.63 -1.90 -9.74
C HIS A 28 14.16 -1.85 -11.19
N SER A 29 13.27 -1.99 -12.17
CA SER A 29 13.62 -1.90 -13.60
C SER A 29 13.73 -0.44 -14.07
N ASN A 30 14.27 -0.23 -15.27
CA ASN A 30 14.33 1.09 -15.91
C ASN A 30 13.07 1.42 -16.74
N LEU A 31 12.02 0.60 -16.67
CA LEU A 31 10.76 0.90 -17.34
C LEU A 31 10.07 2.10 -16.70
N SER A 32 9.29 2.83 -17.51
CA SER A 32 8.40 3.85 -16.98
C SER A 32 7.31 3.24 -16.08
N ASP A 33 6.71 4.07 -15.21
CA ASP A 33 5.60 3.64 -14.35
C ASP A 33 4.47 2.99 -15.17
N GLU A 34 4.08 3.62 -16.29
CA GLU A 34 3.01 3.14 -17.15
C GLU A 34 3.32 1.78 -17.76
N GLU A 35 4.50 1.60 -18.37
CA GLU A 35 4.91 0.35 -18.99
C GLU A 35 5.03 -0.80 -17.97
N ALA A 36 5.50 -0.49 -16.76
CA ALA A 36 5.64 -1.47 -15.70
C ALA A 36 4.27 -1.89 -15.14
N LEU A 37 3.39 -0.93 -14.85
CA LEU A 37 2.06 -1.22 -14.29
C LEU A 37 1.20 -2.02 -15.28
N GLN A 38 1.26 -1.72 -16.58
CA GLN A 38 0.55 -2.50 -17.61
C GLN A 38 0.95 -3.99 -17.63
N LYS A 39 2.17 -4.32 -17.18
CA LYS A 39 2.65 -5.71 -17.10
C LYS A 39 2.16 -6.46 -15.86
N LEU A 40 1.66 -5.73 -14.85
CA LEU A 40 1.17 -6.30 -13.58
C LEU A 40 -0.34 -6.57 -13.58
N GLY A 41 -1.09 -6.00 -14.52
CA GLY A 41 -2.52 -6.21 -14.66
C GLY A 41 -3.32 -4.93 -14.45
N GLN A 42 -4.58 -5.09 -14.04
CA GLN A 42 -5.52 -3.98 -13.85
C GLN A 42 -6.13 -3.94 -12.43
N GLY A 43 -5.73 -4.86 -11.55
CA GLY A 43 -6.15 -4.88 -10.16
C GLY A 43 -7.47 -5.62 -9.92
N TRP A 44 -8.02 -6.29 -10.93
CA TRP A 44 -9.31 -7.00 -10.79
C TRP A 44 -9.24 -8.22 -9.87
N TYR A 45 -8.04 -8.74 -9.65
CA TYR A 45 -7.76 -9.84 -8.74
C TYR A 45 -6.88 -9.38 -7.57
N ALA A 46 -6.98 -10.08 -6.44
CA ALA A 46 -6.30 -9.69 -5.21
C ALA A 46 -4.77 -9.69 -5.34
N ASP A 47 -4.23 -10.67 -6.07
CA ASP A 47 -2.82 -10.78 -6.43
C ASP A 47 -2.36 -9.62 -7.33
N GLU A 48 -3.13 -9.27 -8.35
CA GLU A 48 -2.85 -8.09 -9.18
C GLU A 48 -2.87 -6.80 -8.36
N THR A 49 -3.92 -6.58 -7.57
CA THR A 49 -4.06 -5.37 -6.74
C THR A 49 -2.89 -5.21 -5.78
N PHE A 50 -2.52 -6.31 -5.11
CA PHE A 50 -1.40 -6.27 -4.18
C PHE A 50 -0.06 -6.08 -4.90
N ALA A 51 0.14 -6.69 -6.07
CA ALA A 51 1.34 -6.53 -6.88
C ALA A 51 1.50 -5.07 -7.41
N LEU A 52 0.42 -4.45 -7.90
CA LEU A 52 0.40 -3.06 -8.33
C LEU A 52 0.68 -2.11 -7.15
N ALA A 53 0.08 -2.35 -5.99
CA ALA A 53 0.34 -1.56 -4.79
C ALA A 53 1.81 -1.71 -4.32
N CYS A 54 2.33 -2.94 -4.30
CA CYS A 54 3.73 -3.23 -3.99
C CYS A 54 4.69 -2.52 -4.95
N PHE A 55 4.36 -2.46 -6.24
CA PHE A 55 5.18 -1.74 -7.20
C PHE A 55 5.28 -0.26 -6.82
N CYS A 56 4.15 0.38 -6.52
CA CYS A 56 4.10 1.80 -6.19
C CYS A 56 4.93 2.15 -4.94
N ILE A 57 4.81 1.36 -3.87
CA ILE A 57 5.54 1.61 -2.61
C ILE A 57 7.02 1.23 -2.69
N LEU A 58 7.40 0.28 -3.57
CA LEU A 58 8.80 -0.07 -3.78
C LEU A 58 9.50 0.93 -4.71
N ARG A 59 8.77 1.47 -5.68
CA ARG A 59 9.27 2.48 -6.61
C ARG A 59 9.46 3.84 -5.93
N TYR A 60 8.54 4.21 -5.05
CA TYR A 60 8.53 5.50 -4.36
C TYR A 60 8.40 5.29 -2.85
N PRO A 61 9.38 4.64 -2.20
CA PRO A 61 9.26 4.29 -0.79
C PRO A 61 9.10 5.54 0.07
N ASP A 62 9.90 6.57 -0.15
CA ASP A 62 9.94 7.76 0.71
C ASP A 62 9.09 8.93 0.18
N ASP A 63 8.22 8.70 -0.81
CA ASP A 63 7.36 9.74 -1.39
C ASP A 63 5.91 9.25 -1.45
N TYR A 64 5.16 9.50 -0.36
CA TYR A 64 3.76 9.11 -0.22
C TYR A 64 2.91 9.61 -1.40
N LYS A 65 3.10 10.90 -1.73
CA LYS A 65 2.32 11.55 -2.77
C LYS A 65 2.57 10.90 -4.12
N LYS A 66 3.83 10.69 -4.49
CA LYS A 66 4.17 10.09 -5.78
C LYS A 66 3.73 8.63 -5.85
N ALA A 67 3.88 7.84 -4.79
CA ALA A 67 3.42 6.46 -4.74
C ALA A 67 1.90 6.35 -4.98
N VAL A 68 1.11 7.13 -4.24
CA VAL A 68 -0.36 7.12 -4.37
C VAL A 68 -0.79 7.70 -5.71
N GLN A 69 -0.14 8.75 -6.21
CA GLN A 69 -0.41 9.27 -7.56
C GLN A 69 -0.14 8.25 -8.65
N THR A 70 0.93 7.46 -8.53
CA THR A 70 1.22 6.38 -9.47
C THR A 70 0.16 5.28 -9.38
N ALA A 71 -0.30 4.93 -8.17
CA ALA A 71 -1.37 3.93 -7.96
C ALA A 71 -2.73 4.33 -8.55
N VAL A 72 -3.19 5.58 -8.35
CA VAL A 72 -4.50 6.03 -8.85
C VAL A 72 -4.56 6.24 -10.37
N ASN A 73 -3.39 6.31 -11.04
CA ASN A 73 -3.31 6.58 -12.48
C ASN A 73 -3.29 5.32 -13.35
N ILE A 74 -3.56 4.14 -12.78
CA ILE A 74 -3.76 2.92 -13.56
C ILE A 74 -5.14 2.90 -14.20
N THR A 75 -5.27 2.13 -15.27
CA THR A 75 -6.60 1.69 -15.74
C THR A 75 -7.03 0.45 -14.95
N GLY A 76 -8.27 0.42 -14.49
CA GLY A 76 -8.82 -0.71 -13.72
C GLY A 76 -9.22 -0.31 -12.31
N ASP A 77 -8.97 -1.19 -11.34
CA ASP A 77 -9.32 -1.05 -9.92
C ASP A 77 -8.33 -0.13 -9.17
N SER A 78 -8.23 1.11 -9.66
CA SER A 78 -7.27 2.10 -9.17
C SER A 78 -7.51 2.51 -7.71
N ASP A 79 -8.76 2.50 -7.25
CA ASP A 79 -9.12 2.85 -5.88
C ASP A 79 -8.66 1.80 -4.88
N SER A 80 -8.83 0.51 -5.18
CA SER A 80 -8.31 -0.57 -4.33
C SER A 80 -6.78 -0.56 -4.28
N VAL A 81 -6.12 -0.39 -5.44
CA VAL A 81 -4.65 -0.32 -5.51
C VAL A 81 -4.11 0.87 -4.71
N ALA A 82 -4.71 2.06 -4.87
CA ALA A 82 -4.30 3.25 -4.12
C ALA A 82 -4.59 3.15 -2.63
N SER A 83 -5.70 2.51 -2.25
CA SER A 83 -6.04 2.25 -0.84
C SER A 83 -4.99 1.36 -0.17
N VAL A 84 -4.60 0.25 -0.81
CA VAL A 84 -3.56 -0.65 -0.28
C VAL A 84 -2.20 0.04 -0.24
N ALA A 85 -1.78 0.70 -1.32
CA ALA A 85 -0.50 1.40 -1.39
C ALA A 85 -0.41 2.52 -0.34
N GLY A 86 -1.46 3.35 -0.24
CA GLY A 86 -1.55 4.44 0.73
C GLY A 86 -1.60 3.94 2.17
N GLY A 87 -2.35 2.88 2.46
CA GLY A 87 -2.40 2.30 3.81
C GLY A 87 -1.04 1.79 4.29
N ILE A 88 -0.33 1.03 3.44
CA ILE A 88 1.00 0.50 3.77
C ILE A 88 2.01 1.65 3.96
N LEU A 89 2.04 2.58 3.00
CA LEU A 89 3.05 3.64 3.00
C LEU A 89 2.78 4.69 4.08
N GLY A 90 1.51 5.05 4.29
CA GLY A 90 1.08 5.96 5.37
C GLY A 90 1.37 5.39 6.76
N THR A 91 1.27 4.08 6.94
CA THR A 91 1.70 3.42 8.19
C THR A 91 3.21 3.55 8.40
N ARG A 92 4.00 3.45 7.32
CA ARG A 92 5.48 3.52 7.40
C ARG A 92 5.99 4.95 7.60
N LEU A 93 5.39 5.91 6.89
CA LEU A 93 5.85 7.29 6.81
C LEU A 93 5.18 8.21 7.85
N GLY A 94 3.99 7.83 8.33
CA GLY A 94 3.17 8.66 9.20
C GLY A 94 2.24 9.60 8.43
N ILE A 95 1.23 10.12 9.14
CA ILE A 95 0.18 10.97 8.56
C ILE A 95 0.70 12.30 8.02
N GLU A 96 1.84 12.78 8.55
CA GLU A 96 2.46 14.06 8.15
C GLU A 96 2.96 14.06 6.70
N GLU A 97 3.23 12.89 6.13
CA GLU A 97 3.63 12.76 4.71
C GLU A 97 2.42 12.75 3.77
N VAL A 98 1.19 12.64 4.29
CA VAL A 98 -0.02 12.74 3.47
C VAL A 98 -0.28 14.21 3.16
N PRO A 99 -0.42 14.60 1.88
CA PRO A 99 -0.71 16.00 1.53
C PRO A 99 -1.95 16.51 2.27
N VAL A 100 -1.79 17.61 3.01
CA VAL A 100 -2.89 18.24 3.79
C VAL A 100 -4.11 18.54 2.90
N SER A 101 -3.88 18.97 1.66
CA SER A 101 -4.95 19.21 0.69
C SER A 101 -5.81 17.97 0.41
N TRP A 102 -5.24 16.76 0.52
CA TRP A 102 -5.98 15.51 0.32
C TRP A 102 -6.83 15.18 1.54
N THR A 103 -6.30 15.35 2.75
CA THR A 103 -7.05 15.10 3.99
C THR A 103 -8.16 16.14 4.19
N GLU A 104 -7.92 17.40 3.86
CA GLU A 104 -8.95 18.47 3.89
C GLU A 104 -10.06 18.26 2.86
N SER A 105 -9.76 17.65 1.71
CA SER A 105 -10.74 17.36 0.65
C SER A 105 -11.53 16.07 0.89
N LEU A 106 -11.16 15.30 1.91
CA LEU A 106 -11.75 14.00 2.19
C LEU A 106 -13.21 14.15 2.66
N LYS A 107 -14.13 13.49 1.94
CA LYS A 107 -15.52 13.39 2.40
C LYS A 107 -15.56 12.59 3.69
N GLU A 108 -16.45 12.99 4.59
CA GLU A 108 -16.69 12.26 5.86
C GLU A 108 -15.45 12.11 6.75
N ARG A 109 -14.46 13.00 6.62
CA ARG A 109 -13.25 13.03 7.44
C ARG A 109 -13.54 12.85 8.94
N LYS A 110 -14.53 13.58 9.46
CA LYS A 110 -14.93 13.50 10.87
C LYS A 110 -15.38 12.09 11.28
N ILE A 111 -16.10 11.40 10.41
CA ILE A 111 -16.57 10.02 10.67
C ILE A 111 -15.36 9.07 10.72
N LEU A 112 -14.42 9.23 9.79
CA LEU A 112 -13.20 8.42 9.79
C LEU A 112 -12.33 8.67 11.04
N GLU A 113 -12.20 9.93 11.46
CA GLU A 113 -11.50 10.28 12.71
C GLU A 113 -12.18 9.63 13.92
N GLU A 114 -13.51 9.70 14.03
CA GLU A 114 -14.29 9.04 15.09
C GLU A 114 -14.16 7.51 15.09
N MET A 115 -14.00 6.89 13.92
CA MET A 115 -13.78 5.44 13.79
C MET A 115 -12.36 5.01 14.16
N VAL A 116 -11.36 5.85 13.89
CA VAL A 116 -9.94 5.54 14.11
C VAL A 116 -9.54 5.74 15.57
N GLU A 117 -10.15 6.70 16.27
CA GLU A 117 -9.80 7.02 17.66
C GLU A 117 -9.86 5.81 18.61
N PRO A 118 -10.94 4.98 18.63
CA PRO A 118 -10.98 3.76 19.45
C PRO A 118 -9.92 2.70 19.07
N LEU A 119 -9.52 2.64 17.79
CA LEU A 119 -8.48 1.71 17.32
C LEU A 119 -7.11 2.12 17.86
N ILE A 120 -6.81 3.43 17.87
CA ILE A 120 -5.58 3.97 18.44
C ILE A 120 -5.55 3.75 19.96
N GLU A 121 -6.65 4.05 20.65
CA GLU A 121 -6.76 3.79 22.09
C GLU A 121 -6.48 2.33 22.42
N LYS A 122 -7.09 1.41 21.66
CA LYS A 122 -6.90 -0.03 21.87
C LYS A 122 -5.47 -0.48 21.58
N TYR A 123 -4.87 0.00 20.49
CA TYR A 123 -3.47 -0.27 20.16
C TYR A 123 -2.54 0.16 21.31
N LEU A 124 -2.72 1.37 21.82
CA LEU A 124 -1.90 1.90 22.93
C LEU A 124 -2.11 1.12 24.25
N GLU A 125 -3.32 0.63 24.51
CA GLU A 125 -3.60 -0.23 25.66
C GLU A 125 -2.83 -1.56 25.56
N VAL A 126 -2.91 -2.23 24.41
CA VAL A 126 -2.26 -3.53 24.16
C VAL A 126 -0.74 -3.40 24.18
N SER A 127 -0.18 -2.41 23.50
CA SER A 127 1.28 -2.20 23.46
C SER A 127 1.87 -1.84 24.83
N LYS A 128 1.12 -1.16 25.71
CA LYS A 128 1.57 -0.89 27.09
C LYS A 128 1.56 -2.13 27.97
N ASN A 129 0.66 -3.09 27.70
CA ASN A 129 0.59 -4.35 28.45
C ASN A 129 1.73 -5.30 28.08
N GLU A 130 2.17 -5.32 26.81
CA GLU A 130 3.34 -6.11 26.39
C GLU A 130 4.67 -5.63 27.00
N ILE A 131 4.78 -4.35 27.37
CA ILE A 131 5.97 -3.80 28.05
C ILE A 131 6.00 -4.17 29.55
N ARG A 132 4.86 -4.61 30.11
CA ARG A 132 4.70 -4.94 31.54
C ARG A 132 4.71 -6.44 31.84
N SER A 133 4.72 -7.29 30.82
CA SER A 133 4.80 -8.76 30.89
C SER A 133 6.21 -9.26 30.57
#